data_AF-A0A844IMR7-F1
#
_entry.id   AF-A0A844IMR7-F1
#
_cell.length_a   1.000
_cell.length_b   1.000
_cell.length_c   1.000
_cell.angle_alpha   90.00
_cell.angle_beta   90.00
_cell.angle_gamma   90.00
#
_symmetry.space_group_name_H-M   'P 1'
#
loop_
_entity.id
_entity.type
_entity.pdbx_description
1 polymer ?
#
loop_
_entity_poly.entity_id
_entity_poly.type
_entity_poly.pdbx_seq_one_letter_code
_entity_poly.pdbx_strand_id
1 'polypeptide(L)'
;MSSIDTQVLESLLDMLEGDQEVLVKIINCYLVESPKIVAAIQIAVTNEDADTLDKKAHSLKSSSASLGAMNLHQLCLELESKGKSGNLEGVVELVSQLVNEYAQVEIAFKKIVKVS
;
A
#
# COMPACT_ATOMS: atom_id res chain seq x y z
N MET A 1 -13.82 2.39 -11.69
CA MET A 1 -13.51 1.57 -10.50
C MET A 1 -12.53 2.36 -9.68
N SER A 2 -12.87 2.71 -8.44
CA SER A 2 -11.98 3.44 -7.54
C SER A 2 -10.90 2.47 -7.05
N SER A 3 -9.63 2.90 -6.97
CA SER A 3 -8.54 2.10 -6.38
C SER A 3 -8.71 1.88 -4.87
N ILE A 4 -9.74 2.48 -4.27
CA ILE A 4 -10.04 2.45 -2.85
C ILE A 4 -11.43 1.86 -2.64
N ASP A 5 -11.52 0.87 -1.76
CA ASP A 5 -12.76 0.32 -1.24
C ASP A 5 -13.34 1.27 -0.18
N THR A 6 -14.44 1.93 -0.54
CA THR A 6 -15.12 2.89 0.33
C THR A 6 -15.72 2.23 1.57
N GLN A 7 -16.14 0.95 1.51
CA GLN A 7 -16.72 0.28 2.69
C GLN A 7 -15.69 0.12 3.82
N VAL A 8 -14.41 -0.07 3.46
CA VAL A 8 -13.32 -0.14 4.45
C VAL A 8 -13.05 1.23 5.06
N LEU A 9 -13.09 2.30 4.25
CA LEU A 9 -12.98 3.65 4.78
C LEU A 9 -14.15 4.04 5.67
N GLU A 10 -15.38 3.66 5.32
CA GLU A 10 -16.57 3.85 6.14
C GLU A 10 -16.44 3.10 7.47
N SER A 11 -16.03 1.84 7.42
CA SER A 11 -15.79 1.05 8.64
C SER A 11 -14.70 1.66 9.53
N LEU A 12 -13.62 2.16 8.92
CA LEU A 12 -12.57 2.87 9.65
C LEU A 12 -13.10 4.16 10.27
N LEU A 13 -13.92 4.93 9.54
CA LEU A 13 -14.52 6.16 10.05
C LEU A 13 -15.47 5.89 11.21
N ASP A 14 -16.25 4.81 11.15
CA ASP A 14 -17.12 4.37 12.25
C ASP A 14 -16.31 3.99 13.50
N MET A 15 -15.16 3.32 13.32
CA MET A 15 -14.23 3.04 14.42
C MET A 15 -13.61 4.31 15.04
N LEU A 16 -13.54 5.39 14.26
CA LEU A 16 -13.10 6.72 14.70
C LEU A 16 -14.26 7.57 15.22
N GLU A 17 -15.43 6.98 15.48
CA GLU A 17 -16.64 7.67 15.95
C GLU A 17 -17.10 8.81 15.02
N GLY A 18 -16.82 8.69 13.71
CA GLY A 18 -17.13 9.71 12.71
C GLY A 18 -16.11 10.85 12.61
N ASP A 19 -14.95 10.76 13.27
CA ASP A 19 -13.93 11.80 13.22
C ASP A 19 -13.16 11.81 11.88
N GLN A 20 -13.62 12.67 10.98
CA GLN A 20 -13.03 12.88 9.67
C GLN A 20 -11.61 13.50 9.75
N GLU A 21 -11.31 14.32 10.75
CA GLU A 21 -9.98 14.92 10.89
C GLU A 21 -8.93 13.86 11.22
N VAL A 22 -9.28 12.89 12.08
CA VAL A 22 -8.42 11.77 12.40
C VAL A 22 -8.23 10.85 11.19
N LEU A 23 -9.30 10.57 10.43
CA LEU A 23 -9.19 9.81 9.18
C LEU A 23 -8.21 10.48 8.19
N VAL A 24 -8.34 11.80 8.00
CA VAL A 24 -7.44 12.58 7.13
C VAL A 24 -6.00 12.51 7.63
N LYS A 25 -5.75 12.58 8.95
CA LYS A 25 -4.41 12.43 9.52
C LYS A 25 -3.80 11.06 9.24
N ILE A 26 -4.59 9.99 9.36
CA ILE A 26 -4.15 8.62 9.07
C ILE A 26 -3.79 8.49 7.58
N ILE A 27 -4.65 8.98 6.68
CA ILE A 27 -4.39 8.97 5.23
C ILE A 27 -3.14 9.77 4.89
N ASN A 28 -2.94 10.95 5.49
CA ASN A 28 -1.73 11.75 5.28
C ASN A 28 -0.47 11.03 5.79
N CYS A 29 -0.54 10.37 6.95
CA CYS A 29 0.56 9.56 7.46
C CYS A 29 0.92 8.43 6.48
N TYR A 30 -0.09 7.75 5.94
CA TYR A 30 0.11 6.74 4.91
C TYR A 30 0.79 7.32 3.67
N LEU A 31 0.35 8.47 3.15
CA LEU A 31 0.92 9.14 1.98
C LEU A 31 2.37 9.60 2.19
N VAL A 32 2.80 9.84 3.44
CA VAL A 32 4.19 10.22 3.76
C VAL A 32 5.10 9.00 3.88
N GLU A 33 4.61 7.91 4.46
CA GLU A 33 5.43 6.72 4.73
C GLU A 33 5.49 5.73 3.56
N SER A 34 4.36 5.51 2.88
CA SER A 34 4.27 4.51 1.81
C SER A 34 5.21 4.74 0.61
N PRO A 35 5.55 5.98 0.16
CA PRO A 35 6.55 6.17 -0.89
C PRO A 35 7.93 5.62 -0.50
N LYS A 36 8.31 5.74 0.78
CA LYS A 36 9.59 5.22 1.30
C LYS A 36 9.60 3.70 1.26
N ILE A 37 8.46 3.07 1.55
CA ILE A 37 8.32 1.61 1.51
C ILE A 37 8.36 1.11 0.06
N VAL A 38 7.66 1.78 -0.88
CA VAL A 38 7.70 1.44 -2.31
C VAL A 38 9.11 1.55 -2.86
N ALA A 39 9.85 2.62 -2.54
CA ALA A 39 11.24 2.77 -2.93
C ALA A 39 12.13 1.66 -2.35
N ALA A 40 11.92 1.28 -1.08
CA ALA A 40 12.67 0.19 -0.45
C ALA A 40 12.38 -1.17 -1.11
N ILE A 41 11.14 -1.43 -1.55
CA ILE A 41 10.78 -2.62 -2.33
C ILE A 41 11.55 -2.63 -3.66
N GLN A 42 11.57 -1.52 -4.40
CA GLN A 42 12.30 -1.42 -5.68
C GLN A 42 13.81 -1.69 -5.51
N ILE A 43 14.40 -1.15 -4.43
CA ILE A 43 15.82 -1.38 -4.11
C ILE A 43 16.07 -2.84 -3.73
N ALA A 44 15.19 -3.45 -2.93
CA ALA A 44 15.31 -4.85 -2.52
C ALA A 44 15.32 -5.78 -3.72
N VAL A 45 14.45 -5.54 -4.71
CA VAL A 45 14.44 -6.30 -5.97
C VAL A 45 15.72 -6.11 -6.76
N THR A 46 16.23 -4.88 -6.86
CA THR A 46 17.48 -4.59 -7.57
C THR A 46 18.69 -5.29 -6.94
N ASN A 47 18.66 -5.48 -5.61
CA ASN A 47 19.73 -6.12 -4.86
C ASN A 47 19.50 -7.63 -4.63
N GLU A 48 18.44 -8.20 -5.20
CA GLU A 48 18.00 -9.59 -4.94
C GLU A 48 17.83 -9.91 -3.44
N ASP A 49 17.46 -8.90 -2.64
CA ASP A 49 17.28 -9.00 -1.19
C ASP A 49 15.85 -9.44 -0.85
N ALA A 50 15.65 -10.76 -0.81
CA ALA A 50 14.37 -11.39 -0.54
C ALA A 50 13.82 -11.11 0.88
N ASP A 51 14.70 -10.96 1.89
CA ASP A 51 14.30 -10.69 3.28
C ASP A 51 13.79 -9.24 3.44
N THR A 52 14.47 -8.28 2.83
CA THR A 52 13.97 -6.90 2.77
C THR A 52 12.68 -6.81 1.96
N LEU A 53 12.58 -7.53 0.84
CA LEU A 53 11.37 -7.57 0.02
C LEU A 53 10.16 -8.04 0.84
N ASP A 54 10.28 -9.18 1.54
CA ASP A 54 9.24 -9.71 2.42
C ASP A 54 8.78 -8.66 3.45
N LYS A 55 9.73 -8.15 4.25
CA LYS A 55 9.42 -7.22 5.34
C LYS A 55 8.77 -5.93 4.85
N LYS A 56 9.25 -5.37 3.74
CA LYS A 56 8.70 -4.11 3.20
C LYS A 56 7.34 -4.33 2.55
N ALA A 57 7.17 -5.43 1.81
CA ALA A 57 5.88 -5.81 1.26
C ALA A 57 4.84 -6.05 2.37
N HIS A 58 5.22 -6.74 3.45
CA HIS A 58 4.34 -6.95 4.62
C HIS A 58 3.85 -5.63 5.25
N SER A 59 4.75 -4.67 5.46
CA SER A 59 4.40 -3.36 6.03
C SER A 59 3.43 -2.56 5.14
N LEU A 60 3.67 -2.56 3.83
CA LEU A 60 2.78 -1.88 2.88
C LEU A 60 1.43 -2.60 2.79
N LYS A 61 1.43 -3.94 2.72
CA LYS A 61 0.22 -4.78 2.69
C LYS A 61 -0.76 -4.44 3.80
N SER A 62 -0.28 -4.37 5.04
CA SER A 62 -1.12 -4.12 6.21
C SER A 62 -1.69 -2.71 6.21
N SER A 63 -0.87 -1.71 5.87
CA SER A 63 -1.32 -0.32 5.82
C SER A 63 -2.29 -0.05 4.67
N SER A 64 -2.09 -0.69 3.51
CA SER A 64 -3.01 -0.62 2.37
C SER A 64 -4.37 -1.27 2.67
N ALA A 65 -4.38 -2.44 3.35
CA ALA A 65 -5.62 -3.12 3.74
C ALA A 65 -6.47 -2.26 4.67
N SER A 66 -5.85 -1.65 5.69
CA SER A 66 -6.56 -0.81 6.66
C SER A 66 -7.24 0.42 6.06
N LEU A 67 -6.82 0.85 4.87
CA LEU A 67 -7.34 2.05 4.19
C LEU A 67 -8.12 1.74 2.91
N GLY A 68 -8.44 0.47 2.64
CA GLY A 68 -9.25 0.10 1.49
C GLY A 68 -8.48 -0.03 0.17
N ALA A 69 -7.15 0.09 0.15
CA ALA A 69 -6.34 -0.06 -1.07
C ALA A 69 -6.10 -1.55 -1.40
N MET A 70 -7.18 -2.26 -1.77
CA MET A 70 -7.20 -3.73 -1.84
C MET A 70 -6.36 -4.32 -2.97
N ASN A 71 -6.28 -3.65 -4.13
CA ASN A 71 -5.41 -4.11 -5.22
C ASN A 71 -3.94 -4.01 -4.81
N LEU A 72 -3.56 -2.92 -4.15
CA LEU A 72 -2.21 -2.72 -3.65
C LEU A 72 -1.87 -3.73 -2.55
N HIS A 73 -2.83 -4.04 -1.68
CA HIS A 73 -2.72 -5.12 -0.70
C HIS A 73 -2.40 -6.47 -1.37
N GLN A 74 -3.14 -6.83 -2.42
CA GLN A 74 -2.95 -8.09 -3.12
C GLN A 74 -1.56 -8.20 -3.77
N LEU A 75 -1.10 -7.13 -4.43
CA LEU A 75 0.25 -7.07 -5.01
C LEU A 75 1.34 -7.19 -3.94
N CYS A 76 1.15 -6.56 -2.78
CA CYS A 76 2.07 -6.70 -1.65
C CYS A 76 2.08 -8.12 -1.09
N LEU A 77 0.93 -8.80 -1.02
CA LEU A 77 0.82 -10.18 -0.55
C LEU A 77 1.60 -11.14 -1.48
N GLU A 78 1.55 -10.92 -2.79
CA GLU A 78 2.32 -11.70 -3.75
C GLU A 78 3.82 -11.46 -3.63
N LEU A 79 4.25 -10.20 -3.49
CA LEU A 79 5.66 -9.85 -3.25
C LEU A 79 6.19 -10.39 -1.92
N GLU A 80 5.38 -10.34 -0.86
CA GLU A 80 5.69 -10.94 0.44
C GLU A 80 5.94 -12.45 0.30
N SER A 81 5.06 -13.14 -0.43
CA SER A 81 5.20 -14.59 -0.70
C SER A 81 6.45 -14.92 -1.51
N LYS A 82 6.78 -14.11 -2.52
CA LYS A 82 8.01 -14.23 -3.31
C LYS A 82 9.27 -14.01 -2.46
N GLY A 83 9.26 -12.99 -1.60
CA GLY A 83 10.33 -12.74 -0.63
C GLY A 83 10.52 -13.91 0.35
N LYS A 84 9.44 -14.39 0.97
CA LYS A 84 9.48 -15.52 1.92
C LYS A 84 9.99 -16.81 1.31
N SER A 85 9.64 -17.09 0.06
CA SER A 85 10.08 -18.29 -0.65
C SER A 85 11.51 -18.18 -1.21
N GLY A 86 12.07 -16.96 -1.24
CA GLY A 86 13.34 -16.67 -1.92
C GLY A 86 13.26 -16.78 -3.45
N ASN A 87 12.08 -17.04 -4.02
CA ASN A 87 11.89 -17.10 -5.46
C ASN A 87 11.55 -15.71 -5.99
N LEU A 88 12.57 -15.00 -6.51
CA LEU A 88 12.42 -13.67 -7.09
C LEU A 88 12.07 -13.68 -8.59
N GLU A 89 11.71 -14.83 -9.15
CA GLU A 89 11.23 -14.92 -10.53
C GLU A 89 9.92 -14.13 -10.71
N GLY A 90 9.89 -13.25 -11.71
CA GLY A 90 8.74 -12.40 -12.04
C GLY A 90 8.52 -11.21 -11.09
N VAL A 91 9.36 -11.04 -10.07
CA VAL A 91 9.21 -9.96 -9.08
C VAL A 91 9.33 -8.56 -9.70
N VAL A 92 10.13 -8.39 -10.76
CA VAL A 92 10.27 -7.11 -11.46
C VAL A 92 8.93 -6.64 -12.05
N GLU A 93 8.18 -7.56 -12.65
CA GLU A 93 6.85 -7.24 -13.22
C GLU A 93 5.86 -6.89 -12.11
N LEU A 94 5.84 -7.67 -11.03
CA LEU A 94 4.99 -7.40 -9.86
C LEU A 94 5.30 -6.03 -9.22
N VAL A 95 6.57 -5.65 -9.11
CA VAL A 95 6.94 -4.32 -8.60
C VAL A 95 6.52 -3.21 -9.55
N SER A 96 6.59 -3.42 -10.87
CA SER A 96 6.07 -2.44 -11.83
C SER A 96 4.55 -2.24 -11.67
N GLN A 97 3.80 -3.32 -11.50
CA GLN A 97 2.37 -3.27 -11.22
C GLN A 97 2.07 -2.55 -9.89
N LEU A 98 2.85 -2.86 -8.83
CA LEU A 98 2.73 -2.22 -7.52
C LEU A 98 2.96 -0.70 -7.59
N VAL A 99 3.98 -0.25 -8.32
CA VAL A 99 4.27 1.18 -8.48
C VAL A 99 3.12 1.90 -9.19
N ASN A 100 2.58 1.29 -10.25
CA ASN A 100 1.44 1.84 -10.98
C ASN A 100 0.17 1.91 -10.12
N GLU A 101 -0.14 0.84 -9.39
CA GLU A 101 -1.30 0.81 -8.49
C GLU A 101 -1.14 1.82 -7.35
N TYR A 102 0.07 1.90 -6.77
CA TYR A 102 0.37 2.89 -5.74
C TYR A 102 0.12 4.32 -6.23
N ALA A 103 0.50 4.65 -7.46
CA ALA A 103 0.21 5.96 -8.03
C ALA A 103 -1.30 6.25 -8.13
N GLN A 104 -2.13 5.25 -8.45
CA GLN A 104 -3.59 5.42 -8.47
C GLN A 104 -4.17 5.60 -7.07
N VAL A 105 -3.71 4.81 -6.11
CA VAL A 105 -4.06 4.93 -4.67
C VAL A 105 -3.69 6.32 -4.15
N GLU A 106 -2.50 6.81 -4.48
CA GLU A 106 -2.03 8.14 -4.06
C GLU A 106 -2.93 9.25 -4.59
N ILE A 107 -3.32 9.18 -5.86
CA ILE A 107 -4.26 10.13 -6.49
C ILE A 107 -5.63 10.07 -5.81
N ALA A 108 -6.14 8.87 -5.52
CA ALA A 108 -7.43 8.69 -4.88
C ALA A 108 -7.45 9.27 -3.46
N PHE A 109 -6.45 8.96 -2.63
CA PHE A 109 -6.34 9.51 -1.29
C PHE A 109 -6.12 11.03 -1.28
N LYS A 110 -5.31 11.57 -2.19
CA LYS A 110 -5.14 13.03 -2.33
C LYS A 110 -6.45 13.73 -2.69
N LYS A 111 -7.37 13.08 -3.41
CA LYS A 111 -8.71 13.62 -3.68
C LYS A 111 -9.57 13.62 -2.42
N ILE A 112 -9.56 12.52 -1.64
CA ILE A 112 -10.32 12.41 -0.38
C ILE A 112 -9.89 13.50 0.61
N VAL A 113 -8.58 13.66 0.81
CA VAL A 113 -8.00 14.63 1.75
C VAL A 113 -8.23 16.09 1.31
N LYS A 114 -8.32 16.38 0.00
CA LYS A 114 -8.58 17.74 -0.50
C LYS A 114 -10.05 18.14 -0.45
N VAL A 115 -10.95 17.19 -0.30
CA VAL A 115 -12.41 17.39 -0.29
C VAL A 115 -12.96 17.48 1.14
N SER A 116 -12.15 17.12 2.14
CA SER A 116 -12.43 17.28 3.57
C SER A 116 -11.91 18.62 4.08
#